data_AF-A0A6P7GX36-F1
#
_entry.id   AF-A0A6P7GX36-F1
#
_cell.length_a   1.000
_cell.length_b   1.000
_cell.length_c   1.000
_cell.angle_alpha   90.00
_cell.angle_beta   90.00
_cell.angle_gamma   90.00
#
_symmetry.space_group_name_H-M   'P 1'
#
loop_
_entity.id
_entity.type
_entity.pdbx_description
1 polymer ?
#
loop_
_entity_poly.entity_id
_entity_poly.type
_entity_poly.pdbx_seq_one_letter_code
_entity_poly.pdbx_strand_id
1 'polypeptide(L)'
;MLHVFHVDSGRMMTFDMSLALESVDNLKRYVQEEFKIPAEKQVLLISGGECLDPKKRVCSYSAGTDTNPIFLFSKSIIESPIPPPPTGDYGSESDVDLKVQEHCDMPVTFGTVAKRAQLAQQLVELARKQLTVCENIVHDQHLQQQGWSAVVASLEDITFEFKKRADVFLKFFENYIDEREMHAKFLGLVDPDGDEITVKKEEKKDHTVIFSISP
;
A
#
# COMPACT_ATOMS: atom_id res chain seq x y z
N MET A 1 16.42 4.25 -14.80
CA MET A 1 16.50 3.99 -13.34
C MET A 1 15.11 3.57 -12.89
N LEU A 2 15.02 2.55 -12.05
CA LEU A 2 13.76 2.11 -11.44
C LEU A 2 13.63 2.77 -10.06
N HIS A 3 12.49 3.39 -9.78
CA HIS A 3 12.25 4.13 -8.55
C HIS A 3 11.26 3.41 -7.64
N VAL A 4 11.67 3.15 -6.39
CA VAL A 4 10.82 2.56 -5.34
C VAL A 4 10.85 3.46 -4.13
N PHE A 5 9.69 3.94 -3.70
CA PHE A 5 9.57 4.88 -2.59
C PHE A 5 9.22 4.11 -1.32
N HIS A 6 10.14 4.10 -0.35
CA HIS A 6 9.91 3.50 0.95
C HIS A 6 9.12 4.47 1.82
N VAL A 7 7.82 4.20 1.95
CA VAL A 7 6.86 5.14 2.53
C VAL A 7 7.14 5.34 4.01
N ASP A 8 7.45 4.26 4.74
CA ASP A 8 7.68 4.28 6.18
C ASP A 8 8.84 5.20 6.60
N SER A 9 9.88 5.30 5.76
CA SER A 9 11.04 6.18 6.02
C SER A 9 11.05 7.43 5.15
N GLY A 10 10.12 7.61 4.22
CA GLY A 10 10.07 8.75 3.30
C GLY A 10 11.30 8.84 2.40
N ARG A 11 11.83 7.70 1.93
CA ARG A 11 13.07 7.68 1.14
C ARG A 11 12.85 7.09 -0.25
N MET A 12 13.32 7.81 -1.26
CA MET A 12 13.42 7.29 -2.62
C MET A 12 14.61 6.33 -2.75
N MET A 13 14.32 5.09 -3.14
CA MET A 13 15.32 4.09 -3.53
C MET A 13 15.40 4.03 -5.05
N THR A 14 16.63 3.93 -5.56
CA THR A 14 16.88 3.92 -6.99
C THR A 14 17.63 2.66 -7.37
N PHE A 15 17.07 1.92 -8.32
CA PHE A 15 17.56 0.64 -8.78
C PHE A 15 17.96 0.71 -10.25
N ASP A 16 18.79 -0.24 -10.68
CA ASP A 16 19.11 -0.41 -12.09
C ASP A 16 17.83 -0.74 -12.89
N MET A 17 17.72 -0.22 -14.11
CA MET A 17 16.55 -0.43 -14.95
C MET A 17 16.37 -1.90 -15.36
N SER A 18 17.43 -2.71 -15.35
CA SER A 18 17.36 -4.15 -15.61
C SER A 18 16.39 -4.87 -14.66
N LEU A 19 16.27 -4.44 -13.41
CA LEU A 19 15.31 -4.98 -12.44
C LEU A 19 13.85 -4.79 -12.87
N ALA A 20 13.56 -3.81 -13.73
CA ALA A 20 12.21 -3.63 -14.28
C ALA A 20 11.79 -4.81 -15.19
N LEU A 21 12.75 -5.48 -15.83
CA LEU A 21 12.51 -6.62 -16.72
C LEU A 21 12.32 -7.94 -15.96
N GLU A 22 12.69 -7.96 -14.68
CA GLU A 22 12.60 -9.11 -13.79
C GLU A 22 11.23 -9.24 -13.12
N SER A 23 11.06 -10.34 -12.39
CA SER A 23 9.87 -10.58 -11.58
C SER A 23 9.86 -9.68 -10.33
N VAL A 24 8.66 -9.37 -9.84
CA VAL A 24 8.49 -8.64 -8.58
C VAL A 24 9.13 -9.40 -7.40
N ASP A 25 9.11 -10.72 -7.41
CA ASP A 25 9.78 -11.57 -6.42
C ASP A 25 11.31 -11.31 -6.38
N ASN A 26 11.95 -11.14 -7.54
CA ASN A 26 13.37 -10.77 -7.60
C ASN A 26 13.62 -9.35 -7.10
N LEU A 27 12.76 -8.39 -7.45
CA LEU A 27 12.83 -7.03 -6.89
C LEU A 27 12.77 -7.09 -5.35
N LYS A 28 11.88 -7.90 -4.77
CA LYS A 28 11.80 -8.07 -3.31
C LYS A 28 13.07 -8.64 -2.71
N ARG A 29 13.69 -9.65 -3.34
CA ARG A 29 14.99 -10.18 -2.90
C ARG A 29 16.07 -9.11 -2.93
N TYR A 30 16.12 -8.33 -4.00
CA TYR A 30 17.11 -7.27 -4.14
C TYR A 30 16.96 -6.20 -3.04
N VAL A 31 15.72 -5.79 -2.74
CA VAL A 31 15.41 -4.88 -1.63
C VAL A 31 15.83 -5.50 -0.28
N GLN A 32 15.64 -6.81 -0.09
CA GLN A 32 16.06 -7.49 1.14
C GLN A 32 17.58 -7.51 1.31
N GLU A 33 18.32 -7.77 0.24
CA GLU A 33 19.78 -7.81 0.28
C GLU A 33 20.37 -6.45 0.58
N GLU A 34 19.88 -5.40 -0.10
CA GLU A 34 20.42 -4.04 0.00
C GLU A 34 19.92 -3.30 1.24
N PHE A 35 18.62 -3.35 1.54
CA PHE A 35 17.97 -2.54 2.57
C PHE A 35 17.56 -3.32 3.82
N LYS A 36 17.83 -4.63 3.87
CA LYS A 36 17.55 -5.51 5.01
C LYS A 36 16.07 -5.57 5.42
N ILE A 37 15.16 -5.36 4.46
CA ILE A 37 13.72 -5.55 4.65
C ILE A 37 13.35 -6.95 4.15
N PRO A 38 12.92 -7.90 5.00
CA PRO A 38 12.62 -9.26 4.55
C PRO A 38 11.52 -9.30 3.48
N ALA A 39 11.68 -10.09 2.42
CA ALA A 39 10.78 -10.13 1.26
C ALA A 39 9.32 -10.43 1.64
N GLU A 40 9.09 -11.26 2.66
CA GLU A 40 7.77 -11.60 3.20
C GLU A 40 7.12 -10.45 3.99
N LYS A 41 7.93 -9.53 4.48
CA LYS A 41 7.50 -8.30 5.18
C LYS A 41 7.37 -7.11 4.22
N GLN A 42 7.73 -7.24 2.94
CA GLN A 42 7.56 -6.19 1.94
C GLN A 42 6.17 -6.23 1.30
N VAL A 43 5.46 -5.11 1.39
CA VAL A 43 4.23 -4.84 0.64
C VAL A 43 4.56 -3.81 -0.44
N LEU A 44 4.31 -4.16 -1.69
CA LEU A 44 4.55 -3.31 -2.85
C LEU A 44 3.21 -2.93 -3.46
N LEU A 45 2.98 -1.63 -3.61
CA LEU A 45 1.78 -1.06 -4.21
C LEU A 45 2.17 -0.08 -5.32
N ILE A 46 1.30 0.09 -6.32
CA ILE A 46 1.37 1.22 -7.24
C ILE A 46 0.33 2.28 -6.90
N SER A 47 0.48 3.46 -7.48
CA SER A 47 -0.58 4.47 -7.51
C SER A 47 -1.90 3.85 -7.96
N GLY A 48 -2.96 4.04 -7.17
CA GLY A 48 -4.26 3.40 -7.38
C GLY A 48 -4.52 2.16 -6.52
N GLY A 49 -3.54 1.70 -5.74
CA GLY A 49 -3.76 0.65 -4.71
C GLY A 49 -3.66 -0.79 -5.20
N GLU A 50 -3.21 -1.02 -6.44
CA GLU A 50 -2.95 -2.37 -6.94
C GLU A 50 -1.69 -2.95 -6.30
N CYS A 51 -1.81 -4.16 -5.74
CA CYS A 51 -0.70 -4.94 -5.24
C CYS A 51 0.11 -5.56 -6.37
N LEU A 52 1.44 -5.47 -6.27
CA LEU A 52 2.30 -6.15 -7.23
C LEU A 52 2.29 -7.67 -6.98
N ASP A 53 2.04 -8.43 -8.04
CA ASP A 53 2.05 -9.89 -8.07
C ASP A 53 3.51 -10.37 -8.15
N PRO A 54 3.98 -11.20 -7.19
CA PRO A 54 5.34 -11.74 -7.18
C PRO A 54 5.78 -12.38 -8.51
N LYS A 55 4.85 -13.00 -9.25
CA LYS A 55 5.14 -13.73 -10.49
C LYS A 55 5.17 -12.85 -11.73
N LYS A 56 4.58 -11.65 -11.67
CA LYS A 56 4.57 -10.72 -12.81
C LYS A 56 5.89 -9.96 -12.89
N ARG A 57 6.16 -9.41 -14.08
CA ARG A 57 7.31 -8.53 -14.28
C ARG A 57 7.03 -7.15 -13.71
N VAL A 58 8.05 -6.49 -13.16
CA VAL A 58 7.92 -5.14 -12.62
C VAL A 58 7.43 -4.14 -13.68
N CYS A 59 7.95 -4.21 -14.90
CA CYS A 59 7.55 -3.35 -16.01
C CYS A 59 6.14 -3.61 -16.56
N SER A 60 5.43 -4.65 -16.09
CA SER A 60 4.02 -4.84 -16.44
C SER A 60 3.11 -3.82 -15.73
N TYR A 61 3.64 -3.15 -14.71
CA TYR A 61 2.99 -2.07 -13.99
C TYR A 61 3.46 -0.72 -14.56
N SER A 62 2.53 0.21 -14.75
CA SER A 62 2.82 1.58 -15.19
C SER A 62 3.40 2.45 -14.07
N ALA A 63 4.41 1.94 -13.35
CA ALA A 63 5.05 2.58 -12.20
C ALA A 63 6.56 2.35 -12.22
N GLY A 64 7.27 3.01 -11.30
CA GLY A 64 8.72 2.91 -11.15
C GLY A 64 9.49 4.10 -11.72
N THR A 65 8.83 5.24 -11.91
CA THR A 65 9.45 6.52 -12.29
C THR A 65 9.64 7.42 -11.06
N ASP A 66 10.39 8.50 -11.22
CA ASP A 66 10.58 9.54 -10.21
C ASP A 66 9.27 10.19 -9.74
N THR A 67 8.32 10.34 -10.65
CA THR A 67 7.00 10.97 -10.43
C THR A 67 5.90 9.98 -10.08
N ASN A 68 6.09 8.69 -10.40
CA ASN A 68 5.16 7.61 -10.08
C ASN A 68 5.95 6.36 -9.65
N PRO A 69 6.53 6.37 -8.44
CA PRO A 69 7.34 5.27 -7.96
C PRO A 69 6.48 4.07 -7.55
N ILE A 70 7.12 2.92 -7.36
CA ILE A 70 6.50 1.80 -6.66
C ILE A 70 6.56 2.09 -5.16
N PHE A 71 5.44 2.03 -4.45
CA PHE A 71 5.40 2.26 -3.01
C PHE A 71 5.74 0.98 -2.25
N LEU A 72 6.74 1.06 -1.37
CA LEU A 72 7.19 -0.02 -0.51
C LEU A 72 6.81 0.29 0.94
N PHE A 73 6.17 -0.68 1.58
CA PHE A 73 5.87 -0.70 3.01
C PHE A 73 6.51 -1.93 3.65
N SER A 74 7.07 -1.73 4.83
CA SER A 74 7.63 -2.75 5.69
C SER A 74 6.67 -3.09 6.80
N LYS A 75 6.09 -4.30 6.74
CA LYS A 75 5.25 -4.83 7.82
C LYS A 75 5.97 -4.82 9.16
N SER A 76 7.30 -5.00 9.18
CA SER A 76 8.08 -4.96 10.42
C SER A 76 8.01 -3.61 11.12
N ILE A 77 7.94 -2.51 10.36
CA ILE A 77 7.81 -1.16 10.92
C ILE A 77 6.37 -0.92 11.37
N ILE A 78 5.38 -1.34 10.58
CA ILE A 78 3.96 -1.15 10.89
C ILE A 78 3.53 -1.96 12.13
N GLU A 79 4.06 -3.18 12.28
CA GLU A 79 3.79 -4.06 13.43
C GLU A 79 4.60 -3.65 14.68
N SER A 80 5.61 -2.79 14.53
CA SER A 80 6.44 -2.32 15.63
C SER A 80 5.65 -1.35 16.52
N PRO A 81 5.71 -1.50 17.85
CA PRO A 81 5.12 -0.52 18.78
C PRO A 81 5.92 0.79 18.83
N ILE A 82 7.13 0.79 18.28
CA ILE A 82 8.02 1.96 18.22
C ILE A 82 7.81 2.63 16.86
N PRO A 83 7.39 3.90 16.81
CA PRO A 83 7.23 4.63 15.56
C PRO A 83 8.60 4.78 14.86
N PRO A 84 8.62 4.80 13.51
CA PRO A 84 9.86 5.04 12.79
C PRO A 84 10.45 6.40 13.18
N PRO A 85 11.78 6.50 13.33
CA PRO A 85 12.43 7.76 13.63
C PRO A 85 12.20 8.75 12.47
N PRO A 86 12.06 10.05 12.75
CA PRO A 86 11.95 11.06 11.70
C PRO A 86 13.23 11.04 10.85
N THR A 87 13.10 10.72 9.56
CA THR A 87 14.23 10.51 8.65
C THR A 87 14.77 11.79 8.00
N GLY A 88 14.31 12.96 8.43
CA GLY A 88 14.74 14.23 7.86
C GLY A 88 16.16 14.59 8.30
N ASP A 89 17.13 14.51 7.39
CA ASP A 89 18.32 15.35 7.48
C ASP A 89 17.87 16.77 7.15
N TYR A 90 17.54 17.55 8.18
CA TYR A 90 17.09 18.93 8.06
C TYR A 90 18.22 19.90 7.63
N GLY A 91 19.37 19.36 7.24
CA GLY A 91 20.61 20.11 7.09
C GLY A 91 21.35 20.15 8.42
N SER A 92 22.68 20.07 8.35
CA SER A 92 23.53 20.31 9.51
C SER A 92 23.19 21.67 10.13
N GLU A 93 23.02 21.74 11.45
CA GLU A 93 23.13 22.98 12.21
C GLU A 93 24.56 23.50 12.03
N SER A 94 24.80 24.20 10.93
CA SER A 94 26.02 24.98 10.77
C SER A 94 25.95 26.12 11.78
N ASP A 95 27.02 26.31 12.55
CA ASP A 95 27.23 27.43 13.49
C ASP A 95 27.32 28.79 12.76
N VAL A 96 26.28 29.14 12.01
CA VAL A 96 26.15 30.37 11.25
C VAL A 96 26.17 31.55 12.19
N ASP A 97 25.46 31.43 13.32
CA ASP A 97 25.37 32.49 14.32
C ASP A 97 26.74 32.80 14.93
N LEU A 98 27.53 31.77 15.26
CA LEU A 98 28.90 31.97 15.76
C LEU A 98 29.79 32.63 14.69
N LYS A 99 29.74 32.17 13.44
CA LYS A 99 30.52 32.77 12.34
C LYS A 99 30.12 34.22 12.05
N VAL A 100 28.83 34.54 12.12
CA VAL A 100 28.35 35.92 11.96
C VAL A 100 28.87 36.78 13.11
N GLN A 101 28.81 36.29 14.34
CA GLN A 101 29.30 37.01 15.52
C GLN A 101 30.81 37.27 15.46
N GLU A 102 31.62 36.26 15.10
CA GLU A 102 33.06 36.43 14.90
C GLU A 102 33.40 37.53 13.90
N HIS A 103 32.60 37.66 12.83
CA HIS A 103 32.78 38.69 11.81
C HIS A 103 32.27 40.07 12.25
N CYS A 104 31.30 40.15 13.17
CA CYS A 104 30.85 41.39 13.79
C CYS A 104 31.95 42.01 14.66
N ASP A 105 32.70 41.19 15.38
CA ASP A 105 33.75 41.61 16.34
C ASP A 105 35.08 42.01 15.67
N MET A 106 35.19 41.85 14.35
CA MET A 106 36.38 42.24 13.59
C MET A 106 36.61 43.76 13.54
N PRO A 107 37.88 44.23 13.56
CA PRO A 107 38.21 45.66 13.49
C PRO A 107 37.84 46.27 12.13
N VAL A 108 37.60 47.58 12.09
CA VAL A 108 37.22 48.29 10.85
C VAL A 108 38.43 48.43 9.92
N THR A 109 38.57 47.50 8.98
CA THR A 109 39.67 47.47 7.98
C THR A 109 39.15 47.03 6.61
N PHE A 110 39.90 47.30 5.55
CA PHE A 110 39.58 46.79 4.21
C PHE A 110 39.53 45.24 4.17
N GLY A 111 40.44 44.58 4.90
CA GLY A 111 40.43 43.12 5.03
C GLY A 111 39.15 42.58 5.67
N THR A 112 38.56 43.31 6.61
CA THR A 112 37.27 42.96 7.24
C THR A 112 36.12 43.01 6.24
N VAL A 113 36.09 44.00 5.34
CA VAL A 113 35.08 44.06 4.27
C VAL A 113 35.20 42.84 3.35
N ALA A 114 36.42 42.48 2.95
CA ALA A 114 36.65 41.29 2.12
C ALA A 114 36.19 39.99 2.80
N LYS A 115 36.53 39.79 4.08
CA LYS A 115 36.08 38.60 4.84
C LYS A 115 34.56 38.56 5.02
N ARG A 116 33.91 39.69 5.31
CA ARG A 116 32.44 39.75 5.41
C ARG A 116 31.75 39.47 4.07
N ALA A 117 32.32 39.94 2.96
CA ALA A 117 31.82 39.61 1.63
C ALA A 117 31.94 38.11 1.32
N GLN A 118 33.04 37.46 1.71
CA GLN A 118 33.21 36.01 1.60
C GLN A 118 32.20 35.24 2.46
N LEU A 119 31.98 35.67 3.71
CA LEU A 119 30.96 35.07 4.57
C LEU A 119 29.57 35.18 3.94
N ALA A 120 29.21 36.36 3.41
CA ALA A 120 27.92 36.55 2.74
C ALA A 120 27.74 35.60 1.53
N GLN A 121 28.79 35.36 0.74
CA GLN A 121 28.74 34.37 -0.34
C GLN A 121 28.50 32.95 0.19
N GLN A 122 29.19 32.55 1.26
CA GLN A 122 28.98 31.24 1.89
C GLN A 122 27.57 31.08 2.45
N LEU A 123 27.00 32.13 3.06
CA LEU A 123 25.62 32.12 3.56
C LEU A 123 24.60 31.96 2.44
N VAL A 124 24.83 32.58 1.27
CA VAL A 124 23.97 32.38 0.10
C VAL A 124 24.04 30.94 -0.41
N GLU A 125 25.22 30.33 -0.46
CA GLU A 125 25.36 28.92 -0.84
C GLU A 125 24.66 27.98 0.15
N LEU A 126 24.81 28.24 1.45
CA LEU A 126 24.12 27.48 2.50
C LEU A 126 22.61 27.62 2.38
N ALA A 127 22.09 28.84 2.21
CA ALA A 127 20.66 29.09 2.05
C ALA A 127 20.08 28.37 0.82
N ARG A 128 20.83 28.32 -0.29
CA ARG A 128 20.43 27.55 -1.48
C ARG A 128 20.37 26.06 -1.22
N LYS A 129 21.37 25.51 -0.51
CA LYS A 129 21.34 24.09 -0.11
C LYS A 129 20.14 23.79 0.79
N GLN A 130 19.86 24.67 1.76
CA GLN A 130 18.71 24.52 2.64
C GLN A 130 17.39 24.59 1.88
N LEU A 131 17.27 25.49 0.90
CA LEU A 131 16.09 25.56 0.03
C LEU A 131 15.85 24.24 -0.69
N THR A 132 16.88 23.64 -1.29
CA THR A 132 16.78 22.33 -1.94
C THR A 132 16.38 21.23 -0.95
N VAL A 133 16.90 21.25 0.27
CA VAL A 133 16.46 20.31 1.32
C VAL A 133 14.97 20.46 1.61
N CYS A 134 14.47 21.70 1.77
CA CYS A 134 13.06 21.96 1.99
C CYS A 134 12.18 21.49 0.81
N GLU A 135 12.60 21.75 -0.43
CA GLU A 135 11.90 21.30 -1.64
C GLU A 135 11.81 19.77 -1.70
N ASN A 136 12.90 19.08 -1.37
CA ASN A 136 12.93 17.62 -1.31
C ASN A 136 12.02 17.07 -0.20
N ILE A 137 12.01 17.68 0.99
CA ILE A 137 11.11 17.27 2.08
C ILE A 137 9.65 17.38 1.65
N VAL A 138 9.26 18.48 1.01
CA VAL A 138 7.89 18.67 0.51
C VAL A 138 7.55 17.61 -0.54
N HIS A 139 8.49 17.33 -1.44
CA HIS A 139 8.32 16.29 -2.46
C HIS A 139 8.15 14.89 -1.84
N ASP A 140 9.04 14.51 -0.91
CA ASP A 140 8.99 13.21 -0.22
C ASP A 140 7.71 13.06 0.60
N GLN A 141 7.25 14.12 1.27
CA GLN A 141 5.96 14.11 1.97
C GLN A 141 4.77 13.93 1.03
N HIS A 142 4.82 14.52 -0.16
CA HIS A 142 3.79 14.32 -1.17
C HIS A 142 3.76 12.85 -1.64
N LEU A 143 4.92 12.24 -1.86
CA LEU A 143 5.01 10.81 -2.20
C LEU A 143 4.54 9.90 -1.06
N GLN A 144 4.85 10.22 0.20
CA GLN A 144 4.32 9.49 1.36
C GLN A 144 2.79 9.55 1.39
N GLN A 145 2.21 10.74 1.19
CA GLN A 145 0.77 10.90 1.14
C GLN A 145 0.16 10.04 0.02
N GLN A 146 0.72 10.09 -1.19
CA GLN A 146 0.25 9.26 -2.30
C GLN A 146 0.34 7.76 -1.99
N GLY A 147 1.44 7.31 -1.37
CA GLY A 147 1.60 5.93 -0.93
C GLY A 147 0.49 5.51 0.03
N TRP A 148 0.19 6.32 1.06
CA TRP A 148 -0.90 6.04 1.98
C TRP A 148 -2.28 6.08 1.30
N SER A 149 -2.49 6.99 0.34
CA SER A 149 -3.71 6.98 -0.47
C SER A 149 -3.86 5.69 -1.28
N ALA A 150 -2.77 5.12 -1.81
CA ALA A 150 -2.81 3.83 -2.49
C ALA A 150 -3.20 2.69 -1.53
N VAL A 151 -2.73 2.71 -0.28
CA VAL A 151 -3.16 1.73 0.73
C VAL A 151 -4.66 1.86 1.00
N VAL A 152 -5.16 3.08 1.18
CA VAL A 152 -6.59 3.33 1.41
C VAL A 152 -7.43 2.81 0.25
N ALA A 153 -7.06 3.12 -0.99
CA ALA A 153 -7.76 2.62 -2.18
C ALA A 153 -7.78 1.08 -2.23
N SER A 154 -6.64 0.45 -1.91
CA SER A 154 -6.54 -1.01 -1.83
C SER A 154 -7.48 -1.61 -0.77
N LEU A 155 -7.57 -0.98 0.40
CA LEU A 155 -8.46 -1.41 1.48
C LEU A 155 -9.93 -1.20 1.12
N GLU A 156 -10.28 -0.13 0.41
CA GLU A 156 -11.63 0.13 -0.09
C GLU A 156 -12.07 -0.96 -1.08
N ASP A 157 -11.21 -1.32 -2.03
CA ASP A 157 -11.48 -2.38 -3.02
C ASP A 157 -11.68 -3.74 -2.34
N ILE A 158 -10.78 -4.12 -1.42
CA ILE A 158 -10.90 -5.37 -0.66
C ILE A 158 -12.19 -5.39 0.17
N THR A 159 -12.51 -4.27 0.82
CA THR A 159 -13.73 -4.14 1.63
C THR A 159 -14.98 -4.28 0.77
N PHE A 160 -15.00 -3.65 -0.40
CA PHE A 160 -16.10 -3.74 -1.34
C PHE A 160 -16.32 -5.17 -1.84
N GLU A 161 -15.27 -5.83 -2.31
CA GLU A 161 -15.34 -7.22 -2.77
C GLU A 161 -15.73 -8.19 -1.65
N PHE A 162 -15.25 -7.95 -0.43
CA PHE A 162 -15.65 -8.74 0.74
C PHE A 162 -17.15 -8.59 1.04
N LYS A 163 -17.68 -7.36 1.06
CA LYS A 163 -19.11 -7.10 1.28
C LYS A 163 -19.97 -7.80 0.24
N LYS A 164 -19.60 -7.70 -1.04
CA LYS A 164 -20.30 -8.39 -2.13
C LYS A 164 -20.36 -9.91 -1.94
N ARG A 165 -19.24 -10.52 -1.51
CA ARG A 165 -19.20 -11.97 -1.22
C ARG A 165 -20.02 -12.34 0.02
N ALA A 166 -19.99 -11.50 1.04
CA ALA A 166 -20.78 -11.69 2.25
C ALA A 166 -22.29 -11.62 1.94
N ASP A 167 -22.73 -10.68 1.12
CA ASP A 167 -24.14 -10.57 0.70
C ASP A 167 -24.62 -11.81 -0.05
N VAL A 168 -23.78 -12.35 -0.94
CA VAL A 168 -24.06 -13.60 -1.65
C VAL A 168 -24.18 -14.77 -0.68
N PHE A 169 -23.21 -14.90 0.25
CA PHE A 169 -23.24 -15.94 1.26
C PHE A 169 -24.48 -15.86 2.15
N LEU A 170 -24.84 -14.66 2.64
CA LEU A 170 -26.01 -14.45 3.48
C LEU A 170 -27.29 -14.85 2.75
N LYS A 171 -27.45 -14.47 1.49
CA LYS A 171 -28.61 -14.88 0.67
C LYS A 171 -28.71 -16.40 0.52
N PHE A 172 -27.59 -17.08 0.24
CA PHE A 172 -27.58 -18.54 0.16
C PHE A 172 -27.89 -19.19 1.51
N PHE A 173 -27.38 -18.62 2.60
CA PHE A 173 -27.60 -19.13 3.94
C PHE A 173 -29.06 -18.95 4.38
N GLU A 174 -29.67 -17.79 4.10
CA GLU A 174 -31.10 -17.54 4.33
C GLU A 174 -31.96 -18.55 3.57
N ASN A 175 -31.72 -18.73 2.26
CA ASN A 175 -32.43 -19.73 1.47
C ASN A 175 -32.27 -21.16 2.03
N TYR A 176 -31.05 -21.53 2.45
CA TYR A 176 -30.80 -22.83 3.06
C TYR A 176 -31.60 -23.02 4.35
N ILE A 177 -31.68 -22.00 5.21
CA ILE A 177 -32.45 -22.06 6.46
C ILE A 177 -33.94 -22.20 6.17
N ASP A 178 -34.47 -21.48 5.19
CA ASP A 178 -35.88 -21.55 4.80
C ASP A 178 -36.25 -22.94 4.23
N GLU A 179 -35.37 -23.54 3.44
CA GLU A 179 -35.59 -24.86 2.85
C GLU A 179 -35.28 -26.02 3.82
N ARG A 180 -34.56 -25.75 4.92
CA ARG A 180 -34.06 -26.77 5.86
C ARG A 180 -35.16 -27.67 6.40
N GLU A 181 -36.30 -27.11 6.81
CA GLU A 181 -37.41 -27.90 7.34
C GLU A 181 -38.05 -28.78 6.26
N MET A 182 -38.15 -28.27 5.03
CA MET A 182 -38.68 -29.04 3.90
C MET A 182 -37.75 -30.20 3.56
N HIS A 183 -36.45 -29.95 3.48
CA HIS A 183 -35.44 -30.98 3.22
C HIS A 183 -35.38 -32.03 4.35
N ALA A 184 -35.49 -31.60 5.61
CA ALA A 184 -35.54 -32.52 6.75
C ALA A 184 -36.78 -33.42 6.72
N LYS A 185 -37.95 -32.88 6.34
CA LYS A 185 -39.18 -33.67 6.16
C LYS A 185 -39.06 -34.62 4.98
N PHE A 186 -38.49 -34.19 3.86
CA PHE A 186 -38.25 -35.05 2.69
C PHE A 186 -37.34 -36.23 3.05
N LEU A 187 -36.24 -35.99 3.77
CA LEU A 187 -35.33 -37.04 4.23
C LEU A 187 -35.97 -37.97 5.28
N GLY A 188 -36.84 -37.44 6.15
CA GLY A 188 -37.61 -38.25 7.11
C GLY A 188 -38.71 -39.10 6.47
N LEU A 189 -39.09 -38.82 5.23
CA LEU A 189 -39.99 -39.64 4.42
C LEU A 189 -39.25 -40.74 3.65
N VAL A 190 -37.91 -40.70 3.58
CA VAL A 190 -37.11 -41.78 2.98
C VAL A 190 -36.93 -42.88 4.03
N ASP A 191 -37.75 -43.93 3.94
CA ASP A 191 -37.67 -45.12 4.79
C ASP A 191 -36.28 -45.79 4.65
N PRO A 192 -35.64 -46.31 5.72
CA PRO A 192 -34.31 -46.92 5.65
C PRO A 192 -34.21 -48.15 4.74
N ASP A 193 -35.34 -48.74 4.37
CA ASP A 193 -35.42 -49.98 3.58
C ASP A 193 -35.70 -49.77 2.07
N GLY A 194 -35.76 -48.52 1.59
CA GLY A 194 -35.60 -48.23 0.17
C GLY A 194 -36.76 -48.59 -0.77
N ASP A 195 -38.02 -48.55 -0.30
CA ASP A 195 -39.17 -48.64 -1.20
C ASP A 195 -39.49 -47.26 -1.84
N GLU A 196 -39.47 -47.23 -3.18
CA GLU A 196 -39.73 -46.04 -4.01
C GLU A 196 -41.10 -45.41 -3.70
N ILE A 197 -41.08 -44.20 -3.13
CA ILE A 197 -42.29 -43.35 -3.05
C ILE A 197 -42.59 -42.81 -4.45
N THR A 198 -43.55 -43.42 -5.13
CA THR A 198 -43.99 -43.00 -6.47
C THR A 198 -44.86 -41.74 -6.38
N VAL A 199 -44.26 -40.57 -6.63
CA VAL A 199 -45.01 -39.30 -6.74
C VAL A 199 -45.77 -39.29 -8.07
N LYS A 200 -47.08 -39.56 -8.04
CA LYS A 200 -47.95 -39.42 -9.22
C LYS A 200 -48.25 -37.94 -9.47
N LYS A 201 -47.78 -37.44 -10.62
CA LYS A 201 -48.06 -36.09 -11.11
C LYS A 201 -49.43 -36.08 -11.79
N GLU A 202 -50.47 -35.55 -11.13
CA GLU A 202 -51.72 -35.22 -11.80
C GLU A 202 -51.64 -33.82 -12.41
N GLU A 203 -51.54 -33.74 -13.73
CA GLU A 203 -51.72 -32.50 -14.47
C GLU A 203 -53.22 -32.23 -14.66
N LYS A 204 -53.74 -31.19 -13.99
CA LYS A 204 -54.99 -30.54 -14.39
C LYS A 204 -54.69 -29.16 -14.95
N LYS A 205 -55.30 -28.89 -16.10
CA LYS A 205 -55.29 -27.61 -16.83
C LYS A 205 -55.88 -26.51 -15.94
N ASP A 206 -55.02 -25.88 -15.15
CA ASP A 206 -55.04 -24.45 -14.77
C ASP A 206 -54.01 -24.22 -13.65
N HIS A 207 -52.73 -24.22 -14.04
CA HIS A 207 -51.56 -23.54 -13.44
C HIS A 207 -51.42 -23.40 -11.90
N THR A 208 -52.08 -24.23 -11.11
CA THR A 208 -51.88 -24.33 -9.66
C THR A 208 -51.56 -25.77 -9.31
N VAL A 209 -50.31 -26.04 -8.92
CA VAL A 209 -49.87 -27.36 -8.46
C VAL A 209 -50.18 -27.47 -6.97
N ILE A 210 -51.12 -28.33 -6.61
CA ILE A 210 -51.41 -28.69 -5.22
C ILE A 210 -50.94 -30.13 -5.02
N PHE A 211 -50.01 -30.34 -4.08
CA PHE A 211 -49.59 -31.67 -3.65
C PHE A 211 -50.60 -32.20 -2.63
N SER A 212 -51.23 -33.33 -2.92
CA SER A 212 -52.04 -34.07 -1.94
C SER A 212 -51.28 -35.29 -1.44
N ILE A 213 -51.26 -35.44 -0.12
CA ILE A 213 -50.73 -36.63 0.57
C ILE A 213 -51.94 -37.49 0.91
N SER A 214 -51.99 -38.72 0.40
CA SER A 214 -52.98 -39.70 0.88
C SER A 214 -52.48 -40.35 2.17
N PRO A 215 -53.38 -40.68 3.12
CA PRO A 215 -53.02 -41.30 4.38
C PRO A 215 -52.47 -42.73 4.23
#